data_AF-A0A382RTN5-F1
#
_entry.id   AF-A0A382RTN5-F1
#
_cell.length_a   1.000
_cell.length_b   1.000
_cell.length_c   1.000
_cell.angle_alpha   90.00
_cell.angle_beta   90.00
_cell.angle_gamma   90.00
#
_symmetry.space_group_name_H-M   'P 1'
#
loop_
_entity.id
_entity.type
_entity.pdbx_description
1 polymer ?
#
loop_
_entity_poly.entity_id
_entity_poly.type
_entity_poly.pdbx_seq_one_letter_code
_entity_poly.pdbx_strand_id
1 'polypeptide(L)'
;MPAFESVQQVITKFDGQGYICGPEIATPVYLMDQLGKPILVEGPPGVGKTEIAKTLSNALNRRLIRLQCYEGLDESKALYEWEYTKQLLYTQMLKDRISELLTDT
;
A
#
# COMPACT_ATOMS: atom_id res chain seq x y z
N MET A 1 10.07 -15.49 1.55
CA MET A 1 9.48 -16.85 1.60
C MET A 1 7.97 -16.69 1.55
N PRO A 2 7.25 -17.62 0.91
CA PRO A 2 5.79 -17.64 0.98
C PRO A 2 5.33 -17.72 2.43
N ALA A 3 4.30 -16.95 2.76
CA ALA A 3 3.71 -16.86 4.09
C ALA A 3 2.58 -17.87 4.35
N PHE A 4 2.14 -18.60 3.32
CA PHE A 4 1.19 -19.70 3.41
C PHE A 4 1.80 -21.02 2.92
N GLU A 5 1.46 -22.12 3.58
CA GLU A 5 1.89 -23.49 3.29
C GLU A 5 0.81 -24.30 2.55
N SER A 6 -0.47 -23.90 2.69
CA SER A 6 -1.58 -24.55 2.00
C SER A 6 -2.80 -23.62 1.87
N VAL A 7 -3.72 -23.99 0.98
CA VAL A 7 -5.04 -23.34 0.84
C VAL A 7 -5.82 -23.38 2.15
N GLN A 8 -5.75 -24.49 2.89
CA GLN A 8 -6.44 -24.63 4.17
C GLN A 8 -5.92 -23.63 5.21
N GLN A 9 -4.61 -23.35 5.21
CA GLN A 9 -4.02 -22.38 6.12
C GLN A 9 -4.51 -20.95 5.82
N VAL A 10 -4.76 -20.61 4.55
CA VAL A 10 -5.37 -19.32 4.17
C VAL A 10 -6.77 -19.22 4.78
N ILE A 11 -7.60 -20.26 4.63
CA ILE A 11 -8.96 -20.31 5.20
C ILE A 11 -8.92 -20.11 6.71
N THR A 12 -8.10 -20.88 7.42
CA THR A 12 -7.98 -20.78 8.89
C THR A 12 -7.49 -19.40 9.34
N LYS A 13 -6.50 -18.81 8.64
CA LYS A 13 -6.01 -17.47 8.98
C LYS A 13 -7.07 -16.39 8.71
N PHE A 14 -7.83 -16.50 7.62
CA PHE A 14 -8.89 -15.55 7.27
C PHE A 14 -10.07 -15.64 8.25
N ASP A 15 -10.44 -16.86 8.65
CA ASP A 15 -11.46 -17.11 9.68
C ASP A 15 -11.06 -16.48 11.03
N GLY A 16 -9.80 -16.62 11.42
CA GLY A 16 -9.24 -15.95 12.61
C GLY A 16 -9.26 -14.41 12.56
N GLN A 17 -9.51 -13.81 11.39
CA GLN A 17 -9.71 -12.38 11.20
C GLN A 17 -11.20 -12.01 11.02
N GLY A 18 -12.11 -12.97 11.18
CA GLY A 18 -13.56 -12.78 10.99
C GLY A 18 -14.01 -12.76 9.53
N TYR A 19 -13.20 -13.26 8.61
CA TYR A 19 -13.55 -13.33 7.18
C TYR A 19 -13.88 -14.76 6.77
N ILE A 20 -15.13 -14.98 6.33
CA ILE A 20 -15.58 -16.27 5.82
C ILE A 20 -14.97 -16.48 4.43
N CYS A 21 -13.99 -17.37 4.34
CA CYS A 21 -13.23 -17.64 3.12
C CYS A 21 -13.53 -19.05 2.58
N GLY A 22 -14.06 -19.13 1.36
CA GLY A 22 -14.17 -20.39 0.63
C GLY A 22 -12.92 -20.69 -0.23
N PRO A 23 -12.83 -21.92 -0.80
CA PRO A 23 -11.73 -22.31 -1.69
C PRO A 23 -11.51 -21.36 -2.88
N GLU A 24 -12.58 -20.74 -3.38
CA GLU A 24 -12.58 -19.78 -4.48
C GLU A 24 -11.81 -18.48 -4.19
N ILE A 25 -11.68 -18.10 -2.92
CA ILE A 25 -10.86 -16.96 -2.49
C ILE A 25 -9.50 -17.45 -1.98
N ALA A 26 -9.49 -18.55 -1.22
CA ALA A 26 -8.28 -19.08 -0.61
C ALA A 26 -7.25 -19.55 -1.65
N THR A 27 -7.70 -20.16 -2.75
CA THR A 27 -6.81 -20.69 -3.78
C THR A 27 -6.06 -19.57 -4.52
N PRO A 28 -6.71 -18.52 -5.05
CA PRO A 28 -6.00 -17.38 -5.64
C PRO A 28 -5.05 -16.68 -4.67
N VAL A 29 -5.44 -16.51 -3.40
CA VAL A 29 -4.58 -15.89 -2.37
C VAL A 29 -3.35 -16.74 -2.07
N TYR A 30 -3.52 -18.06 -1.98
CA TYR A 30 -2.40 -19.00 -1.84
C TYR A 30 -1.45 -18.89 -3.04
N LEU A 31 -1.97 -18.94 -4.26
CA LEU A 31 -1.16 -18.84 -5.48
C LEU A 31 -0.46 -17.48 -5.63
N MET A 32 -1.11 -16.38 -5.25
CA MET A 32 -0.51 -15.04 -5.20
C MET A 32 0.77 -15.05 -4.36
N ASP A 33 0.72 -15.65 -3.17
CA ASP A 33 1.84 -15.71 -2.25
C ASP A 33 2.95 -16.68 -2.72
N GLN A 34 2.58 -17.82 -3.32
CA GLN A 34 3.55 -18.76 -3.90
C GLN A 34 4.26 -18.20 -5.14
N LEU A 35 3.52 -17.54 -6.03
CA LEU A 35 4.01 -17.07 -7.33
C LEU A 35 4.58 -15.65 -7.28
N GLY A 36 4.31 -14.90 -6.21
CA GLY A 36 4.66 -13.49 -6.11
C GLY A 36 3.98 -12.63 -7.18
N LYS A 37 2.76 -12.99 -7.59
CA LYS A 37 1.99 -12.28 -8.62
C LYS A 37 0.80 -11.55 -8.00
N PRO A 38 0.50 -10.31 -8.43
CA PRO A 38 -0.63 -9.56 -7.90
C PRO A 38 -1.97 -10.21 -8.28
N ILE A 39 -2.99 -9.96 -7.46
CA ILE A 39 -4.37 -10.41 -7.72
C ILE A 39 -5.28 -9.23 -8.04
N LEU A 40 -6.18 -9.43 -8.99
CA LEU A 40 -7.30 -8.55 -9.27
C LEU A 40 -8.57 -9.18 -8.67
N VAL A 41 -9.32 -8.41 -7.90
CA VAL A 41 -10.55 -8.87 -7.25
C VAL A 41 -11.75 -8.19 -7.89
N GLU A 42 -12.55 -8.95 -8.62
CA GLU A 42 -13.76 -8.48 -9.28
C GLU A 42 -15.02 -9.05 -8.61
N GLY A 43 -16.14 -8.33 -8.75
CA GLY A 43 -17.43 -8.80 -8.25
C GLY A 43 -18.45 -7.67 -8.03
N PRO A 44 -19.68 -8.00 -7.63
CA PRO A 44 -20.73 -7.02 -7.32
C PRO A 44 -20.37 -6.10 -6.13
N PRO A 45 -20.98 -4.91 -6.01
CA PRO A 45 -20.81 -4.08 -4.81
C PRO A 45 -21.24 -4.84 -3.55
N GLY A 46 -20.52 -4.67 -2.44
CA GLY A 46 -20.89 -5.26 -1.14
C GLY A 46 -20.39 -6.69 -0.86
N VAL A 47 -19.74 -7.37 -1.81
CA VAL A 47 -19.27 -8.78 -1.63
C VAL A 47 -17.94 -8.92 -0.86
N GLY A 48 -17.51 -7.88 -0.13
CA GLY A 48 -16.29 -7.95 0.70
C GLY A 48 -14.97 -7.77 -0.04
N LYS A 49 -14.95 -7.26 -1.27
CA LYS A 49 -13.71 -7.01 -2.05
C LYS A 49 -12.64 -6.21 -1.30
N THR A 50 -13.06 -5.11 -0.67
CA THR A 50 -12.18 -4.26 0.14
C THR A 50 -11.73 -4.97 1.42
N GLU A 51 -12.58 -5.84 1.96
CA GLU A 51 -12.31 -6.55 3.20
C GLU A 51 -11.24 -7.63 3.00
N ILE A 52 -11.20 -8.30 1.84
CA ILE A 52 -10.13 -9.24 1.47
C ILE A 52 -8.75 -8.61 1.66
N ALA A 53 -8.55 -7.37 1.19
CA ALA A 53 -7.26 -6.68 1.31
C ALA A 53 -6.87 -6.42 2.78
N LYS A 54 -7.84 -6.04 3.63
CA LYS A 54 -7.62 -5.83 5.06
C LYS A 54 -7.30 -7.15 5.77
N THR A 55 -8.14 -8.16 5.57
CA THR A 55 -7.98 -9.50 6.13
C THR A 55 -6.60 -10.07 5.77
N LEU A 56 -6.20 -9.97 4.50
CA LEU A 56 -4.90 -10.45 4.04
C LEU A 56 -3.74 -9.70 4.73
N SER A 57 -3.84 -8.37 4.84
CA SER A 57 -2.81 -7.58 5.52
C SER A 57 -2.67 -7.96 6.99
N ASN A 58 -3.78 -8.17 7.70
CA ASN A 58 -3.79 -8.58 9.10
C ASN A 58 -3.28 -10.01 9.29
N ALA A 59 -3.74 -10.96 8.46
CA ALA A 59 -3.33 -12.36 8.48
C ALA A 59 -1.83 -12.56 8.23
N LEU A 60 -1.21 -11.61 7.51
CA LEU A 60 0.22 -11.59 7.22
C LEU A 60 1.02 -10.65 8.12
N ASN A 61 0.36 -9.93 9.03
CA ASN A 61 0.93 -8.86 9.85
C ASN A 61 1.74 -7.84 9.01
N ARG A 62 1.15 -7.42 7.89
CA ARG A 62 1.74 -6.46 6.94
C ARG A 62 0.96 -5.15 6.97
N ARG A 63 1.67 -4.06 6.67
CA ARG A 63 1.03 -2.75 6.49
C ARG A 63 0.13 -2.76 5.26
N LEU A 64 -1.13 -2.36 5.42
CA LEU A 64 -2.03 -2.07 4.32
C LEU A 64 -1.82 -0.64 3.82
N ILE A 65 -1.47 -0.50 2.54
CA ILE A 65 -1.43 0.79 1.86
C ILE A 65 -2.65 0.87 0.95
N ARG A 66 -3.50 1.88 1.17
CA ARG A 66 -4.72 2.10 0.38
C ARG A 66 -4.56 3.30 -0.54
N LEU A 67 -4.53 3.06 -1.84
CA LEU A 67 -4.65 4.09 -2.87
C LEU A 67 -6.10 4.10 -3.38
N GLN A 68 -6.80 5.22 -3.20
CA GLN A 68 -8.14 5.39 -3.74
C GLN A 68 -8.02 5.93 -5.16
N CYS A 69 -8.43 5.15 -6.16
CA CYS A 69 -8.51 5.62 -7.54
C CYS A 69 -9.80 6.43 -7.75
N TYR A 70 -9.65 7.62 -8.31
CA TYR A 70 -10.74 8.51 -8.70
C TYR A 70 -10.35 9.26 -9.97
N GLU A 71 -11.31 9.90 -10.61
CA GLU A 71 -11.07 10.64 -11.85
C GLU A 71 -10.12 11.83 -11.62
N GLY A 72 -9.07 11.93 -12.44
CA GLY A 72 -8.02 12.96 -12.28
C GLY A 72 -6.91 12.61 -11.27
N LEU A 73 -6.84 11.36 -10.80
CA LEU A 73 -5.63 10.82 -10.19
C LEU A 73 -4.57 10.58 -11.27
N ASP A 74 -3.42 11.26 -11.14
CA ASP A 74 -2.27 11.16 -12.04
C ASP A 74 -1.04 10.63 -11.28
N GLU A 75 0.05 10.35 -12.00
CA GLU A 75 1.29 9.80 -11.44
C GLU A 75 1.89 10.73 -10.38
N SER A 76 1.89 12.04 -10.62
CA SER A 76 2.43 13.05 -9.70
C SER A 76 1.71 13.03 -8.34
N LYS A 77 0.38 12.87 -8.34
CA LYS A 77 -0.42 12.77 -7.11
C LYS A 77 -0.29 11.40 -6.44
N ALA A 78 -0.11 10.32 -7.21
CA ALA A 78 -0.04 8.96 -6.68
C ALA A 78 1.35 8.59 -6.13
N LEU A 79 2.43 9.00 -6.80
CA LEU A 79 3.81 8.62 -6.48
C LEU A 79 4.57 9.69 -5.69
N TYR A 80 3.90 10.80 -5.34
CA TYR A 80 4.49 11.98 -4.73
C TYR A 80 5.54 12.63 -5.63
N GLU A 81 5.22 13.81 -6.18
CA GLU A 81 6.21 14.62 -6.88
C GLU A 81 7.04 15.42 -5.86
N TRP A 82 8.36 15.24 -5.92
CA TRP A 82 9.27 15.99 -5.07
C TRP A 82 9.24 17.47 -5.46
N GLU A 83 8.81 18.33 -4.55
CA GLU A 83 8.58 19.76 -4.82
C GLU A 83 9.91 20.53 -4.86
N TYR A 84 10.62 20.39 -5.99
CA TYR A 84 11.93 21.01 -6.25
C TYR A 84 11.94 22.52 -5.97
N THR A 85 10.84 23.22 -6.27
CA THR A 85 10.68 24.66 -6.04
C THR A 85 10.86 25.03 -4.56
N LYS A 86 10.30 24.24 -3.63
CA LYS A 86 10.44 24.48 -2.19
C LYS A 86 11.87 24.25 -1.72
N GLN A 87 12.56 23.24 -2.25
CA GLN A 87 13.97 23.00 -1.95
C GLN A 87 14.88 24.10 -2.48
N LEU A 88 14.63 24.59 -3.69
CA LEU A 88 15.41 25.68 -4.28
C LEU A 88 15.25 26.97 -3.45
N LEU A 89 14.01 27.30 -3.08
CA LEU A 89 13.70 28.44 -2.23
C LEU A 89 14.39 28.32 -0.87
N TYR A 90 14.31 27.15 -0.23
CA TYR A 90 14.96 26.90 1.06
C TYR A 90 16.49 27.04 0.98
N THR A 91 17.09 26.57 -0.12
CA THR A 91 18.53 26.70 -0.37
C THR A 91 18.94 28.17 -0.56
N GLN A 92 18.13 28.95 -1.28
CA GLN A 92 18.33 30.40 -1.42
C GLN A 92 18.23 31.11 -0.07
N MET A 93 17.17 30.86 0.70
CA MET A 93 16.98 31.46 2.03
C MET A 93 18.13 31.11 3.00
N LEU A 94 18.61 29.86 2.97
CA LEU A 94 19.78 29.45 3.76
C LEU A 94 21.05 30.19 3.33
N LYS A 95 21.27 30.33 2.02
CA LYS A 95 22.42 31.06 1.48
C LYS A 95 22.39 32.53 1.92
N ASP A 96 21.25 33.18 1.83
CA ASP A 96 21.08 34.59 2.20
C ASP A 96 21.35 34.78 3.70
N ARG A 97 20.80 33.91 4.54
CA ARG A 97 20.98 33.98 6.00
C ARG A 97 22.41 33.69 6.46
N ILE A 98 23.11 32.78 5.79
CA ILE A 98 24.54 32.53 6.03
C ILE A 98 25.35 33.76 5.63
N SER A 99 25.00 34.41 4.52
CA SER A 99 25.68 35.62 4.05
C SER A 99 25.54 36.78 5.03
N GLU A 100 24.34 36.99 5.60
CA GLU A 100 24.10 38.02 6.64
C GLU A 100 24.97 37.79 7.89
N LEU A 101 25.02 36.56 8.39
CA LEU A 101 25.82 36.21 9.58
C LEU A 101 27.33 36.39 9.36
N LEU A 102 27.82 36.12 8.15
CA LEU A 102 29.24 36.29 7.80
C LEU A 102 29.63 37.76 7.60
N THR A 103 28.66 38.64 7.31
CA THR A 103 28.91 40.09 7.20
C THR A 103 28.85 40.84 8.53
N ASP A 104 28.24 40.24 9.57
CA ASP A 104 28.14 40.80 10.92
C ASP A 104 29.32 40.41 11.85
N THR A 105 30.40 39.82 11.31
CA THR A 105 31.67 39.53 12.03
C THR A 105 32.83 40.28 11.40
#